data_AF-E1X4S7-F1
#
_entry.id   AF-E1X4S7-F1
#
_cell.length_a   1.000
_cell.length_b   1.000
_cell.length_c   1.000
_cell.angle_alpha   90.00
_cell.angle_beta   90.00
_cell.angle_gamma   90.00
#
_symmetry.space_group_name_H-M   'P 1'
#
loop_
_entity.id
_entity.type
_entity.pdbx_description
1 polymer ?
#
loop_
_entity_poly.entity_id
_entity_poly.type
_entity_poly.pdbx_seq_one_letter_code
_entity_poly.pdbx_strand_id
1 'polypeptide(L)'
;MQENLKSFLASFSALLDYENHHQWSHWMNSVEKMVDANAMDAYDHYSKAFGGAGTLNDIHFQDPWSFTLFWKLRAIIGIYFQCLELDKDIKTQLSEFQDEKLESLKVHCCSHCQSRFVTQRDLIATQIPAKINTLILEDIFSSPMKTLYERFAVLRKTSSELLEELTETIDEDWEIVRSDPWYQPCAKCNENSLKLQSYKYDGLKWSMLT
;
A
#
# COMPACT_ATOMS: atom_id res chain seq x y z
N MET A 1 4.45 10.17 -20.98
CA MET A 1 3.21 10.18 -20.16
C MET A 1 2.37 8.94 -20.42
N GLN A 2 1.98 8.65 -21.67
CA GLN A 2 1.37 7.36 -22.01
C GLN A 2 2.26 6.15 -21.66
N GLU A 3 3.57 6.25 -21.89
CA GLU A 3 4.53 5.22 -21.48
C GLU A 3 4.52 4.95 -19.96
N ASN A 4 4.37 5.99 -19.13
CA ASN A 4 4.28 5.80 -17.68
C ASN A 4 2.95 5.11 -17.30
N LEU A 5 1.83 5.51 -17.93
CA LEU A 5 0.55 4.83 -17.72
C LEU A 5 0.63 3.34 -18.08
N LYS A 6 1.26 2.99 -19.21
CA LYS A 6 1.52 1.59 -19.58
C LYS A 6 2.40 0.88 -18.55
N SER A 7 3.50 1.51 -18.12
CA SER A 7 4.38 0.96 -17.07
C SER A 7 3.60 0.63 -15.80
N PHE A 8 2.70 1.52 -15.36
CA PHE A 8 1.85 1.29 -14.19
C PHE A 8 0.82 0.19 -14.42
N LEU A 9 0.16 0.15 -15.59
CA LEU A 9 -0.81 -0.90 -15.93
C LEU A 9 -0.13 -2.28 -16.01
N ALA A 10 1.06 -2.36 -16.61
CA ALA A 10 1.86 -3.58 -16.67
C ALA A 10 2.29 -4.03 -15.27
N SER A 11 2.71 -3.10 -14.41
CA SER A 11 3.06 -3.40 -13.01
C SER A 11 1.86 -3.86 -12.19
N PHE A 12 0.68 -3.28 -12.45
CA PHE A 12 -0.58 -3.69 -11.84
C PHE A 12 -0.95 -5.11 -12.28
N SER A 13 -0.89 -5.39 -13.58
CA SER A 13 -1.14 -6.73 -14.12
C SER A 13 -0.21 -7.77 -13.51
N ALA A 14 1.09 -7.49 -13.45
CA ALA A 14 2.08 -8.40 -12.87
C ALA A 14 1.79 -8.70 -11.38
N LEU A 15 1.39 -7.68 -10.61
CA LEU A 15 0.97 -7.86 -9.22
C LEU A 15 -0.27 -8.76 -9.10
N LEU A 16 -1.28 -8.52 -9.94
CA LEU A 16 -2.51 -9.31 -9.93
C LEU A 16 -2.25 -10.77 -10.32
N ASP A 17 -1.41 -11.04 -11.31
CA ASP A 17 -1.04 -12.41 -11.67
C ASP A 17 -0.28 -13.10 -10.54
N TYR A 18 0.64 -12.38 -9.88
CA TYR A 18 1.41 -12.92 -8.76
C TYR A 18 0.51 -13.33 -7.59
N GLU A 19 -0.51 -12.52 -7.29
CA GLU A 19 -1.47 -12.77 -6.21
C GLU A 19 -2.67 -13.64 -6.67
N ASN A 20 -2.56 -14.31 -7.82
CA ASN A 20 -3.54 -15.24 -8.40
C ASN A 20 -4.91 -14.62 -8.77
N HIS A 21 -4.94 -13.34 -9.10
CA HIS A 21 -6.10 -12.60 -9.62
C HIS A 21 -6.08 -12.51 -11.17
N HIS A 22 -5.88 -13.64 -11.85
CA HIS A 22 -5.63 -13.71 -13.31
C HIS A 22 -6.68 -13.02 -14.18
N GLN A 23 -7.97 -13.10 -13.81
CA GLN A 23 -9.04 -12.44 -14.55
C GLN A 23 -8.83 -10.91 -14.62
N TRP A 24 -8.39 -10.32 -13.51
CA TRP A 24 -8.12 -8.89 -13.41
C TRP A 24 -6.81 -8.53 -14.10
N SER A 25 -5.79 -9.41 -14.02
CA SER A 25 -4.53 -9.21 -14.74
C SER A 25 -4.75 -9.15 -16.26
N HIS A 26 -5.48 -10.12 -16.83
CA HIS A 26 -5.81 -10.13 -18.25
C HIS A 26 -6.54 -8.85 -18.68
N TRP A 27 -7.45 -8.36 -17.84
CA TRP A 27 -8.15 -7.11 -18.09
C TRP A 27 -7.21 -5.90 -18.09
N MET A 28 -6.32 -5.77 -17.10
CA MET A 28 -5.33 -4.69 -17.06
C MET A 28 -4.41 -4.71 -18.29
N ASN A 29 -3.97 -5.90 -18.73
CA ASN A 29 -3.20 -6.07 -19.97
C ASN A 29 -3.98 -5.65 -21.22
N SER A 30 -5.30 -5.82 -21.23
CA SER A 30 -6.16 -5.38 -22.33
C SER A 30 -6.28 -3.84 -22.35
N VAL A 31 -6.46 -3.20 -21.19
CA VAL A 31 -6.43 -1.73 -21.06
C VAL A 31 -5.09 -1.17 -21.55
N GLU A 32 -3.97 -1.73 -21.08
CA GLU A 32 -2.60 -1.31 -21.44
C GLU A 32 -2.41 -1.28 -22.96
N LYS A 33 -2.79 -2.35 -23.65
CA LYS A 33 -2.67 -2.46 -25.12
C LYS A 33 -3.56 -1.48 -25.88
N MET A 34 -4.62 -0.97 -25.26
CA MET A 34 -5.52 0.03 -25.86
C MET A 34 -5.04 1.46 -25.70
N VAL A 35 -4.12 1.74 -24.75
CA VAL A 35 -3.60 3.10 -24.51
C VAL A 35 -2.97 3.71 -25.77
N ASP A 36 -2.39 2.88 -26.65
CA ASP A 36 -1.83 3.30 -27.94
C ASP A 36 -2.86 3.59 -29.03
N ALA A 37 -4.02 2.95 -28.94
CA ALA A 37 -5.03 2.97 -30.00
C ALA A 37 -6.09 4.05 -29.77
N ASN A 38 -6.59 4.17 -28.54
CA ASN A 38 -7.60 5.16 -28.16
C ASN A 38 -7.71 5.29 -26.63
N ALA A 39 -7.40 6.47 -26.10
CA ALA A 39 -7.48 6.75 -24.66
C ALA A 39 -8.91 6.74 -24.12
N MET A 40 -9.92 7.14 -24.92
CA MET A 40 -11.32 7.10 -24.49
C MET A 40 -11.79 5.65 -24.31
N ASP A 41 -11.48 4.76 -25.26
CA ASP A 41 -11.85 3.35 -25.16
C ASP A 41 -11.13 2.67 -23.99
N ALA A 42 -9.86 3.01 -23.76
CA ALA A 42 -9.10 2.51 -22.61
C ALA A 42 -9.74 2.95 -21.28
N TYR A 43 -10.21 4.21 -21.18
CA TYR A 43 -10.93 4.71 -20.02
C TYR A 43 -12.28 4.02 -19.80
N ASP A 44 -13.05 3.83 -20.87
CA ASP A 44 -14.32 3.09 -20.82
C ASP A 44 -14.09 1.64 -20.35
N HIS A 45 -13.03 0.99 -20.80
CA HIS A 45 -12.69 -0.36 -20.39
C HIS A 45 -12.22 -0.40 -18.92
N TYR A 46 -11.40 0.56 -18.49
CA TYR A 46 -11.00 0.71 -17.10
C TYR A 46 -12.20 0.99 -16.17
N SER A 47 -13.08 1.93 -16.53
CA SER A 47 -14.24 2.32 -15.72
C SER A 47 -15.30 1.21 -15.64
N LYS A 48 -15.52 0.44 -16.71
CA LYS A 48 -16.38 -0.75 -16.68
C LYS A 48 -15.88 -1.82 -15.70
N ALA A 49 -14.57 -1.90 -15.46
CA ALA A 49 -13.99 -2.75 -14.42
C ALA A 49 -14.45 -2.36 -13.00
N PHE A 50 -14.89 -1.12 -12.79
CA PHE A 50 -15.52 -0.68 -11.55
C PHE A 50 -17.02 -0.92 -11.50
N GLY A 51 -17.68 -1.19 -12.62
CA GLY A 51 -19.15 -1.20 -12.72
C GLY A 51 -19.81 -2.52 -13.12
N GLY A 52 -19.07 -3.52 -13.63
CA GLY A 52 -19.68 -4.62 -14.40
C GLY A 52 -19.58 -6.05 -13.85
N ALA A 53 -18.58 -6.42 -13.04
CA ALA A 53 -18.40 -7.79 -12.54
C ALA A 53 -17.41 -7.80 -11.37
N GLY A 54 -17.89 -7.53 -10.17
CA GLY A 54 -17.03 -7.13 -9.06
C GLY A 54 -16.35 -5.79 -9.35
N THR A 55 -15.86 -5.13 -8.31
CA THR A 55 -15.10 -3.90 -8.45
C THR A 55 -13.66 -4.17 -8.03
N LEU A 56 -12.69 -3.36 -8.46
CA LEU A 56 -11.34 -3.41 -7.88
C LEU A 56 -11.35 -3.17 -6.35
N ASN A 57 -12.47 -2.78 -5.73
CA ASN A 57 -12.60 -2.74 -4.26
C ASN A 57 -12.72 -4.12 -3.62
N ASP A 58 -13.14 -5.13 -4.38
CA ASP A 58 -13.38 -6.48 -3.86
C ASP A 58 -12.09 -7.33 -3.81
N ILE A 59 -10.99 -6.79 -4.33
CA ILE A 59 -9.68 -7.43 -4.31
C ILE A 59 -9.03 -7.14 -2.96
N HIS A 60 -8.65 -8.20 -2.26
CA HIS A 60 -7.99 -8.12 -0.96
C HIS A 60 -6.73 -8.97 -0.94
N PHE A 61 -5.64 -8.39 -0.48
CA PHE A 61 -4.36 -9.07 -0.28
C PHE A 61 -4.10 -9.24 1.21
N GLN A 62 -3.58 -10.40 1.59
CA GLN A 62 -3.11 -10.63 2.96
C GLN A 62 -1.78 -9.91 3.22
N ASP A 63 -0.90 -9.91 2.22
CA ASP A 63 0.40 -9.28 2.28
C ASP A 63 0.31 -7.74 2.25
N PRO A 64 0.91 -7.03 3.21
CA PRO A 64 0.79 -5.58 3.31
C PRO A 64 1.53 -4.83 2.19
N TRP A 65 2.58 -5.41 1.59
CA TRP A 65 3.28 -4.80 0.46
C TRP A 65 2.42 -4.82 -0.79
N SER A 66 1.89 -6.00 -1.13
CA SER A 66 0.99 -6.18 -2.28
C SER A 66 -0.27 -5.33 -2.13
N PHE A 67 -0.86 -5.31 -0.93
CA PHE A 67 -2.01 -4.46 -0.65
C PHE A 67 -1.72 -2.98 -0.90
N THR A 68 -0.62 -2.49 -0.34
CA THR A 68 -0.27 -1.07 -0.46
C THR A 68 0.06 -0.71 -1.92
N LEU A 69 0.83 -1.54 -2.62
CA LEU A 69 1.16 -1.28 -4.03
C LEU A 69 -0.11 -1.25 -4.89
N PHE A 70 -1.02 -2.20 -4.69
CA PHE A 70 -2.29 -2.25 -5.41
C PHE A 70 -3.08 -0.95 -5.27
N TRP A 71 -3.28 -0.47 -4.04
CA TRP A 71 -4.06 0.76 -3.82
C TRP A 71 -3.38 1.99 -4.41
N LYS A 72 -2.05 2.06 -4.35
CA LYS A 72 -1.28 3.16 -4.95
C LYS A 72 -1.34 3.14 -6.46
N LEU A 73 -1.12 2.00 -7.10
CA LEU A 73 -1.26 1.86 -8.56
C LEU A 73 -2.68 2.19 -9.02
N ARG A 74 -3.68 1.72 -8.27
CA ARG A 74 -5.09 2.02 -8.55
C ARG A 74 -5.37 3.52 -8.51
N ALA A 75 -4.92 4.20 -7.45
CA ALA A 75 -5.09 5.65 -7.30
C ALA A 75 -4.42 6.40 -8.46
N ILE A 76 -3.19 6.01 -8.82
CA ILE A 76 -2.44 6.62 -9.92
C ILE A 76 -3.18 6.48 -11.24
N ILE A 77 -3.62 5.27 -11.60
CA ILE A 77 -4.37 5.06 -12.85
C ILE A 77 -5.64 5.92 -12.87
N GLY A 78 -6.36 6.01 -11.73
CA GLY A 78 -7.51 6.90 -11.58
C GLY A 78 -7.16 8.37 -11.83
N ILE A 79 -6.09 8.86 -11.23
CA ILE A 79 -5.58 10.23 -11.43
C ILE A 79 -5.21 10.48 -12.90
N TYR A 80 -4.53 9.53 -13.54
CA TYR A 80 -4.16 9.63 -14.96
C TYR A 80 -5.39 9.89 -15.83
N PHE A 81 -6.42 9.05 -15.70
CA PHE A 81 -7.64 9.20 -16.49
C PHE A 81 -8.44 10.47 -16.15
N GLN A 82 -8.56 10.82 -14.86
CA GLN A 82 -9.23 12.05 -14.43
C GLN A 82 -8.54 13.31 -14.96
N CYS A 83 -7.21 13.34 -14.95
CA CYS A 83 -6.45 14.46 -15.49
C CYS A 83 -6.60 14.58 -17.01
N LEU A 84 -6.64 13.45 -17.72
CA LEU A 84 -6.92 13.45 -19.16
C LEU A 84 -8.32 13.97 -19.48
N GLU A 85 -9.34 13.56 -18.72
CA GLU A 85 -10.72 14.03 -18.88
C GLU A 85 -10.86 15.53 -18.61
N LEU A 86 -10.15 16.03 -17.59
CA LEU A 86 -10.24 17.42 -17.14
C LEU A 86 -9.18 18.36 -17.74
N ASP A 87 -8.35 17.87 -18.67
CA ASP A 87 -7.19 18.58 -19.25
C ASP A 87 -6.29 19.22 -18.19
N LYS A 88 -5.91 18.42 -17.17
CA LYS A 88 -5.03 18.83 -16.06
C LYS A 88 -3.65 18.19 -16.17
N ASP A 89 -2.66 18.86 -15.58
CA ASP A 89 -1.32 18.29 -15.45
C ASP A 89 -1.28 17.14 -14.42
N ILE A 90 -0.92 15.96 -14.91
CA ILE A 90 -0.82 14.73 -14.13
C ILE A 90 0.31 14.84 -13.10
N LYS A 91 1.44 15.46 -13.45
CA LYS A 91 2.60 15.52 -12.55
C LYS A 91 2.30 16.30 -11.28
N THR A 92 1.54 17.39 -11.40
CA THR A 92 1.08 18.20 -10.25
C THR A 92 0.13 17.42 -9.33
N GLN A 93 -0.69 16.51 -9.85
CA GLN A 93 -1.53 15.66 -8.99
C GLN A 93 -0.73 14.53 -8.34
N LEU A 94 0.26 13.98 -9.06
CA LEU A 94 1.13 12.93 -8.52
C LEU A 94 2.18 13.46 -7.52
N SER A 95 2.45 14.77 -7.47
CA SER A 95 3.32 15.33 -6.43
C SER A 95 2.75 15.18 -5.02
N GLU A 96 1.43 14.99 -4.87
CA GLU A 96 0.81 14.74 -3.56
C GLU A 96 1.34 13.44 -2.89
N PHE A 97 1.87 12.50 -3.68
CA PHE A 97 2.54 11.30 -3.14
C PHE A 97 3.89 11.62 -2.47
N GLN A 98 4.49 12.79 -2.72
CA GLN A 98 5.75 13.21 -2.10
C GLN A 98 5.57 13.58 -0.63
N ASP A 99 4.39 14.11 -0.27
CA ASP A 99 4.09 14.62 1.07
C ASP A 99 3.38 13.61 1.97
N GLU A 100 3.13 12.40 1.47
CA GLU A 100 2.46 11.36 2.24
C GLU A 100 3.41 10.82 3.31
N LYS A 101 3.08 11.14 4.56
CA LYS A 101 3.91 10.86 5.73
C LYS A 101 3.84 9.39 6.10
N LEU A 102 4.84 8.94 6.86
CA LEU A 102 4.79 7.65 7.55
C LEU A 102 3.46 7.49 8.29
N GLU A 103 2.86 6.32 8.15
CA GLU A 103 1.61 5.99 8.81
C GLU A 103 1.83 5.88 10.32
N SER A 104 0.81 6.26 11.09
CA SER A 104 0.85 6.08 12.54
C SER A 104 0.85 4.58 12.87
N LEU A 105 1.66 4.18 13.85
CA LEU A 105 1.63 2.83 14.38
C LEU A 105 0.36 2.62 15.19
N LYS A 106 -0.41 1.60 14.83
CA LYS A 106 -1.59 1.19 15.60
C LYS A 106 -1.15 0.24 16.70
N VAL A 107 -1.44 0.61 17.95
CA VAL A 107 -1.05 -0.12 19.15
C VAL A 107 -2.30 -0.57 19.89
N HIS A 108 -2.37 -1.84 20.23
CA HIS A 108 -3.44 -2.38 21.05
C HIS A 108 -3.13 -2.13 22.53
N CYS A 109 -3.97 -1.34 23.19
CA CYS A 109 -3.81 -0.94 24.57
C CYS A 109 -4.96 -1.48 25.42
N CYS A 110 -4.64 -2.18 26.50
CA CYS A 110 -5.63 -2.65 27.47
C CYS A 110 -6.07 -1.50 28.37
N SER A 111 -7.34 -1.13 28.32
CA SER A 111 -7.86 -0.05 29.16
C SER A 111 -7.95 -0.41 30.65
N HIS A 112 -7.88 -1.70 31.01
CA HIS A 112 -7.85 -2.16 32.39
C HIS A 112 -6.44 -2.15 33.00
N CYS A 113 -5.47 -2.85 32.38
CA CYS A 113 -4.13 -3.04 32.94
C CYS A 113 -3.02 -2.27 32.23
N GLN A 114 -3.37 -1.45 31.22
CA GLN A 114 -2.45 -0.61 30.43
C GLN A 114 -1.36 -1.37 29.66
N SER A 115 -1.48 -2.70 29.51
CA SER A 115 -0.58 -3.47 28.64
C SER A 115 -0.70 -3.00 27.19
N ARG A 116 0.42 -2.90 26.50
CA ARG A 116 0.50 -2.53 25.09
C ARG A 116 1.07 -3.67 24.29
N PHE A 117 0.50 -3.91 23.12
CA PHE A 117 1.09 -4.80 22.15
C PHE A 117 0.88 -4.30 20.72
N VAL A 118 1.79 -4.70 19.85
CA VAL A 118 1.79 -4.41 18.41
C VAL A 118 1.98 -5.69 17.65
N THR A 119 1.48 -5.74 16.41
CA THR A 119 1.71 -6.90 15.54
C THR A 119 2.90 -6.63 14.62
N GLN A 120 3.62 -7.66 14.22
CA GLN A 120 4.67 -7.51 13.21
C GLN A 120 4.13 -6.92 11.90
N ARG A 121 2.88 -7.26 11.56
CA ARG A 121 2.18 -6.71 10.39
C ARG A 121 1.97 -5.19 10.53
N ASP A 122 1.47 -4.73 11.67
CA ASP A 122 1.23 -3.30 11.91
C ASP A 122 2.52 -2.52 11.91
N LEU A 123 3.60 -3.07 12.49
CA LEU A 123 4.93 -2.47 12.46
C LEU A 123 5.40 -2.22 11.02
N ILE A 124 5.45 -3.27 10.21
CA ILE A 124 5.93 -3.17 8.81
C ILE A 124 5.00 -2.24 8.01
N ALA A 125 3.68 -2.28 8.24
CA ALA A 125 2.71 -1.42 7.56
C ALA A 125 2.94 0.08 7.77
N THR A 126 3.64 0.50 8.85
CA THR A 126 3.97 1.92 9.06
C THR A 126 4.95 2.49 8.03
N GLN A 127 5.81 1.64 7.46
CA GLN A 127 6.91 2.06 6.56
C GLN A 127 6.65 1.72 5.09
N ILE A 128 5.86 0.69 4.82
CA ILE A 128 5.58 0.23 3.44
C ILE A 128 5.06 1.37 2.54
N PRO A 129 4.10 2.21 2.95
CA PRO A 129 3.57 3.29 2.09
C PRO A 129 4.65 4.25 1.61
N ALA A 130 5.52 4.73 2.50
CA ALA A 130 6.60 5.64 2.13
C ALA A 130 7.60 4.99 1.16
N LYS A 131 7.96 3.72 1.41
CA LYS A 131 8.85 2.97 0.52
C LYS A 131 8.25 2.75 -0.87
N ILE A 132 6.96 2.44 -0.97
CA ILE A 132 6.25 2.28 -2.25
C ILE A 132 6.09 3.61 -2.97
N ASN A 133 5.81 4.69 -2.25
CA ASN A 133 5.77 6.03 -2.83
C ASN A 133 7.11 6.40 -3.45
N THR A 134 8.23 6.13 -2.78
CA THR A 134 9.58 6.33 -3.36
C THR A 134 9.73 5.58 -4.68
N LEU A 135 9.37 4.29 -4.73
CA LEU A 135 9.44 3.48 -5.97
C LEU A 135 8.62 4.09 -7.11
N ILE A 136 7.40 4.55 -6.81
CA ILE A 136 6.49 5.18 -7.77
C ILE A 136 7.05 6.52 -8.26
N LEU A 137 7.51 7.37 -7.35
CA LEU A 137 8.06 8.68 -7.67
C LEU A 137 9.33 8.54 -8.53
N GLU A 138 10.17 7.54 -8.26
CA GLU A 138 11.30 7.21 -9.13
C GLU A 138 10.83 6.81 -10.54
N ASP A 139 9.75 6.05 -10.68
CA ASP A 139 9.18 5.69 -12.00
C ASP A 139 8.64 6.91 -12.75
N ILE A 140 8.11 7.91 -12.04
CA ILE A 140 7.55 9.13 -12.63
C ILE A 140 8.64 10.12 -13.04
N PHE A 141 9.62 10.34 -12.15
CA PHE A 141 10.57 11.45 -12.26
C PHE A 141 11.97 11.03 -12.73
N SER A 142 12.26 9.73 -12.79
CA SER A 142 13.55 9.20 -13.23
C SER A 142 13.40 8.29 -14.46
N SER A 143 14.51 7.72 -14.93
CA SER A 143 14.53 6.68 -15.96
C SER A 143 15.20 5.42 -15.41
N PRO A 144 14.49 4.68 -14.54
CA PRO A 144 15.05 3.52 -13.87
C PRO A 144 15.40 2.41 -14.87
N MET A 145 16.51 1.70 -14.64
CA MET A 145 16.95 0.59 -15.50
C MET A 145 16.07 -0.66 -15.39
N LYS A 146 15.30 -0.78 -14.29
CA LYS A 146 14.41 -1.90 -14.01
C LYS A 146 12.98 -1.40 -13.92
N THR A 147 12.04 -2.26 -14.28
CA THR A 147 10.60 -1.97 -14.16
C THR A 147 10.22 -1.73 -12.70
N LEU A 148 9.10 -1.05 -12.47
CA LEU A 148 8.55 -0.85 -11.13
C LEU A 148 8.29 -2.18 -10.42
N TYR A 149 7.71 -3.16 -11.12
CA TYR A 149 7.42 -4.49 -10.55
C TYR A 149 8.69 -5.24 -10.12
N GLU A 150 9.77 -5.23 -10.93
CA GLU A 150 11.04 -5.87 -10.56
C GLU A 150 11.65 -5.25 -9.30
N ARG A 151 11.60 -3.92 -9.19
CA ARG A 151 12.09 -3.21 -8.00
C ARG A 151 11.22 -3.52 -6.77
N PHE A 152 9.90 -3.53 -6.93
CA PHE A 152 8.97 -3.94 -5.88
C PHE A 152 9.24 -5.37 -5.39
N ALA A 153 9.44 -6.33 -6.30
CA ALA A 153 9.67 -7.73 -5.94
C ALA A 153 10.97 -7.94 -5.14
N VAL A 154 11.99 -7.10 -5.34
CA VAL A 154 13.20 -7.08 -4.51
C VAL A 154 12.89 -6.46 -3.15
N LEU A 155 12.24 -5.30 -3.13
CA LEU A 155 11.98 -4.56 -1.91
C LEU A 155 11.06 -5.32 -0.94
N ARG A 156 10.02 -5.99 -1.44
CA ARG A 156 9.13 -6.83 -0.61
C ARG A 156 9.90 -7.90 0.17
N LYS A 157 11.00 -8.43 -0.38
CA LYS A 157 11.82 -9.45 0.29
C LYS A 157 12.62 -8.89 1.47
N THR A 158 12.75 -7.57 1.60
CA THR A 158 13.46 -6.94 2.73
C THR A 158 12.60 -6.81 3.98
N SER A 159 11.49 -7.56 4.06
CA SER A 159 10.54 -7.47 5.17
C SER A 159 11.16 -7.90 6.49
N SER A 160 12.05 -8.90 6.47
CA SER A 160 12.72 -9.39 7.67
C SER A 160 13.67 -8.34 8.24
N GLU A 161 14.53 -7.75 7.40
CA GLU A 161 15.45 -6.70 7.82
C GLU A 161 14.68 -5.46 8.32
N LEU A 162 13.63 -5.06 7.60
CA LEU A 162 12.78 -3.93 8.01
C LEU A 162 12.10 -4.18 9.36
N LEU A 163 11.67 -5.42 9.62
CA LEU A 163 11.04 -5.77 10.89
C LEU A 163 12.05 -5.75 12.04
N GLU A 164 13.28 -6.20 11.81
CA GLU A 164 14.37 -6.11 12.80
C GLU A 164 14.66 -4.64 13.14
N GLU A 165 14.85 -3.78 12.13
CA GLU A 165 15.06 -2.34 12.30
C GLU A 165 13.91 -1.68 13.09
N LEU A 166 12.66 -2.01 12.77
CA LEU A 166 11.50 -1.42 13.44
C LEU A 166 11.32 -1.92 14.87
N THR A 167 11.66 -3.18 15.13
CA THR A 167 11.56 -3.78 16.47
C THR A 167 12.45 -3.06 17.47
N GLU A 168 13.65 -2.61 17.05
CA GLU A 168 14.57 -1.84 17.90
C GLU A 168 14.00 -0.48 18.36
N THR A 169 13.00 0.04 17.65
CA THR A 169 12.37 1.32 18.01
C THR A 169 11.25 1.21 19.04
N ILE A 170 10.82 -0.01 19.37
CA ILE A 170 9.67 -0.26 20.23
C ILE A 170 10.10 -0.28 21.70
N ASP A 171 9.31 0.37 22.56
CA ASP A 171 9.57 0.43 24.00
C ASP A 171 9.57 -0.99 24.60
N GLU A 172 10.49 -1.26 25.54
CA GLU A 172 10.67 -2.59 26.15
C GLU A 172 9.41 -3.11 26.88
N ASP A 173 8.47 -2.23 27.25
CA ASP A 173 7.21 -2.59 27.90
C ASP A 173 6.09 -3.00 26.93
N TRP A 174 6.33 -2.95 25.61
CA TRP A 174 5.38 -3.34 24.58
C TRP A 174 5.66 -4.76 24.09
N GLU A 175 4.62 -5.56 23.97
CA GLU A 175 4.73 -6.92 23.42
C GLU A 175 4.60 -6.90 21.89
N ILE A 176 5.49 -7.61 21.18
CA ILE A 176 5.41 -7.77 19.72
C ILE A 176 4.86 -9.15 19.38
N VAL A 177 3.66 -9.18 18.80
CA VAL A 177 2.95 -10.41 18.43
C VAL A 177 3.20 -10.76 16.97
N ARG A 178 3.60 -12.01 16.71
CA ARG A 178 4.00 -12.48 15.37
C ARG A 178 2.81 -12.86 14.46
N SER A 179 1.70 -13.28 15.04
CA SER A 179 0.49 -13.65 14.31
C SER A 179 -0.54 -12.53 14.37
N ASP A 180 -1.34 -12.36 13.30
CA ASP A 180 -2.55 -11.53 13.35
C ASP A 180 -3.34 -11.92 14.61
N PRO A 181 -3.65 -10.97 15.51
CA PRO A 181 -4.32 -11.29 16.75
C PRO A 181 -5.70 -11.78 16.37
N TRP A 182 -5.95 -13.06 16.62
CA TRP A 182 -7.31 -13.53 16.81
C TRP A 182 -7.81 -12.71 17.99
N TYR A 183 -8.84 -11.87 17.80
CA TYR A 183 -9.35 -10.97 18.83
C TYR A 183 -9.65 -11.75 20.12
N GLN A 184 -8.69 -11.72 21.04
CA GLN A 184 -8.73 -12.40 22.33
C GLN A 184 -8.68 -11.35 23.44
N PRO A 185 -9.15 -11.69 24.66
CA PRO A 185 -8.96 -10.83 25.83
C PRO A 185 -7.48 -10.45 26.01
N CYS A 186 -7.23 -9.36 26.72
CA CYS A 186 -5.88 -8.91 27.02
C CYS A 186 -5.03 -10.05 27.62
N ALA A 187 -3.92 -10.42 26.98
CA ALA A 187 -3.08 -11.54 27.42
C ALA A 187 -2.54 -11.40 28.87
N LYS A 188 -2.42 -10.16 29.36
CA LYS A 188 -1.92 -9.86 30.70
C LYS A 188 -2.97 -9.98 31.80
N CYS A 189 -4.24 -9.66 31.53
CA CYS A 189 -5.29 -9.61 32.56
C CYS A 189 -6.59 -10.34 32.20
N ASN A 190 -6.67 -10.96 31.02
CA ASN A 190 -7.83 -11.67 30.47
C ASN A 190 -9.13 -10.86 30.35
N GLU A 191 -9.04 -9.53 30.41
CA GLU A 191 -10.19 -8.63 30.23
C GLU A 191 -10.41 -8.30 28.76
N ASN A 192 -11.67 -8.24 28.33
CA ASN A 192 -12.05 -7.82 26.98
C ASN A 192 -12.09 -6.28 26.86
N SER A 193 -10.95 -5.65 27.10
CA SER A 193 -10.84 -4.19 27.26
C SER A 193 -9.77 -3.56 26.36
N LEU A 194 -9.36 -4.26 25.30
CA LEU A 194 -8.39 -3.81 24.30
C LEU A 194 -8.98 -2.72 23.42
N LYS A 195 -8.22 -1.64 23.21
CA LYS A 195 -8.54 -0.54 22.31
C LYS A 195 -7.36 -0.27 21.40
N LEU A 196 -7.64 0.11 20.16
CA LEU A 196 -6.62 0.60 19.23
C LEU A 196 -6.32 2.07 19.53
N GLN A 197 -5.04 2.40 19.59
CA GLN A 197 -4.53 3.75 19.75
C GLN A 197 -3.46 4.01 18.69
N SER A 198 -3.44 5.20 18.12
CA SER A 198 -2.42 5.59 17.13
C SER A 198 -1.23 6.23 17.82
N TYR A 199 -0.03 5.81 17.43
CA TYR A 199 1.23 6.32 17.93
C TYR A 199 2.09 6.84 16.77
N LYS A 200 2.92 7.83 17.08
CA LYS A 200 3.91 8.38 16.15
C LYS A 200 5.29 8.37 16.77
N TYR A 201 6.27 7.94 15.98
CA TYR A 201 7.68 8.01 16.35
C TYR A 201 8.24 9.38 16.00
N ASP A 202 8.87 10.05 16.96
CA ASP A 202 9.51 11.35 16.77
C ASP A 202 11.01 11.26 16.44
N GLY A 203 11.55 10.04 16.34
CA GLY A 203 12.98 9.76 16.16
C GLY A 203 13.69 9.35 17.45
N LEU A 204 13.02 9.48 18.61
CA LEU A 204 13.54 9.07 19.92
C LEU A 204 12.56 8.16 20.67
N LYS A 205 11.26 8.44 20.60
CA LYS A 205 10.22 7.67 21.30
C LYS A 205 8.90 7.64 20.56
N TRP A 206 8.08 6.66 20.91
CA TRP A 206 6.69 6.61 20.48
C TRP A 206 5.82 7.50 21.37
N SER A 207 4.93 8.28 20.76
CA SER A 207 3.97 9.12 21.46
C SER A 207 2.57 8.89 20.92
N MET A 208 1.59 8.77 21.82
CA MET A 208 0.18 8.61 21.46
C MET A 208 -0.33 9.89 20.78
N LEU A 209 -0.98 9.73 19.64
CA LEU A 209 -1.71 10.82 18.98
C LEU A 209 -3.07 10.98 19.68
N THR A 210 -3.32 12.18 20.20
CA THR A 210 -4.59 12.58 20.83
C THR A 210 -5.66 12.94 19.82
#